data_AF-A0A1A6BNV7-F1
#
_entry.id   AF-A0A1A6BNV7-F1
#
_cell.length_a   1.000
_cell.length_b   1.000
_cell.length_c   1.000
_cell.angle_alpha   90.00
_cell.angle_beta   90.00
_cell.angle_gamma   90.00
#
_symmetry.space_group_name_H-M   'P 1'
#
loop_
_entity.id
_entity.type
_entity.pdbx_description
1 polymer ?
#
loop_
_entity_poly.entity_id
_entity_poly.type
_entity_poly.pdbx_seq_one_letter_code
_entity_poly.pdbx_strand_id
1 'polypeptide(L)'
;MDSELTAMWAYVDARSRRLSLADRLAVRNAIASSVLEGSRPDAVSIDLLVEFACGAITIEQYRARVLADVRPRREINEHSRPN
;
A
#
# COMPACT_ATOMS: atom_id res chain seq x y z
N MET A 1 -3.40 19.02 -8.03
CA MET A 1 -3.78 17.81 -7.29
C MET A 1 -4.32 16.74 -8.23
N ASP A 2 -5.16 17.10 -9.20
CA ASP A 2 -5.78 16.12 -10.12
C ASP A 2 -4.77 15.27 -10.89
N SER A 3 -3.64 15.83 -11.35
CA SER A 3 -2.62 15.07 -12.09
C SER A 3 -1.94 13.96 -11.30
N GLU A 4 -1.71 14.16 -10.00
CA GLU A 4 -1.10 13.16 -9.12
C GLU A 4 -2.08 12.01 -8.85
N LEU A 5 -3.34 12.35 -8.61
CA LEU A 5 -4.41 11.38 -8.44
C LEU A 5 -4.66 10.58 -9.72
N THR A 6 -4.63 11.23 -10.89
CA THR A 6 -4.71 10.56 -12.20
C THR A 6 -3.54 9.59 -12.40
N ALA A 7 -2.31 10.00 -12.07
CA ALA A 7 -1.14 9.14 -12.17
C ALA A 7 -1.24 7.92 -11.23
N MET A 8 -1.71 8.11 -10.00
CA MET A 8 -1.97 7.03 -9.05
C MET A 8 -3.00 6.03 -9.60
N TRP A 9 -4.12 6.50 -10.15
CA TRP A 9 -5.13 5.61 -10.74
C TRP A 9 -4.61 4.84 -11.96
N ALA A 10 -3.82 5.50 -12.82
CA ALA A 10 -3.15 4.83 -13.93
C ALA A 10 -2.18 3.74 -13.43
N TYR A 11 -1.49 3.96 -12.31
CA TYR A 11 -0.64 2.96 -11.67
C TYR A 11 -1.43 1.77 -11.15
N VAL A 12 -2.55 2.01 -10.44
CA VAL A 12 -3.46 0.96 -9.97
C VAL A 12 -3.97 0.10 -11.12
N ASP A 13 -4.39 0.72 -12.22
CA ASP A 13 -4.90 0.02 -13.40
C ASP A 13 -3.79 -0.81 -14.08
N ALA A 14 -2.59 -0.24 -14.24
CA ALA A 14 -1.45 -0.96 -14.80
C ALA A 14 -1.07 -2.18 -13.96
N ARG A 15 -1.08 -2.04 -12.63
CA ARG A 15 -0.64 -3.09 -11.72
C ARG A 15 -1.68 -4.21 -11.54
N SER A 16 -2.95 -3.85 -11.54
CA SER A 16 -4.07 -4.79 -11.39
C SER A 16 -4.49 -5.47 -12.70
N ARG A 17 -3.91 -5.09 -13.86
CA ARG A 17 -4.30 -5.62 -15.18
C ARG A 17 -4.33 -7.15 -15.31
N ARG A 18 -3.52 -7.86 -14.51
CA ARG A 18 -3.38 -9.32 -14.55
C ARG A 18 -4.36 -10.05 -13.62
N LEU A 19 -5.09 -9.32 -12.79
CA LEU A 19 -6.07 -9.88 -11.85
C LEU A 19 -7.38 -10.22 -12.57
N SER A 20 -8.20 -11.06 -11.93
CA SER A 20 -9.59 -11.27 -12.37
C SER A 20 -10.39 -9.97 -12.31
N LEU A 21 -11.50 -9.88 -13.05
CA LEU A 21 -12.34 -8.69 -13.01
C LEU A 21 -12.82 -8.37 -11.58
N ALA A 22 -13.20 -9.39 -10.80
CA ALA A 22 -13.66 -9.23 -9.43
C ALA A 22 -12.55 -8.64 -8.54
N ASP A 23 -11.33 -9.16 -8.65
CA ASP A 23 -10.20 -8.72 -7.84
C ASP A 23 -9.75 -7.30 -8.21
N ARG A 24 -9.78 -6.94 -9.51
CA ARG A 24 -9.50 -5.55 -9.93
C ARG A 24 -10.48 -4.56 -9.31
N LEU A 25 -11.77 -4.91 -9.28
CA LEU A 25 -12.80 -4.08 -8.66
C LEU A 25 -12.58 -3.98 -7.15
N ALA A 26 -12.23 -5.07 -6.49
CA ALA A 26 -11.91 -5.07 -5.06
C ALA A 26 -10.72 -4.14 -4.75
N VAL A 27 -9.62 -4.23 -5.51
CA VAL A 27 -8.45 -3.35 -5.35
C VAL A 27 -8.82 -1.89 -5.58
N ARG A 28 -9.54 -1.57 -6.67
CA ARG A 28 -9.97 -0.19 -6.95
C ARG A 28 -10.84 0.37 -5.83
N ASN A 29 -11.80 -0.41 -5.32
CA ASN A 29 -12.68 0.02 -4.25
C ASN A 29 -11.91 0.26 -2.95
N ALA A 30 -10.97 -0.62 -2.59
CA ALA A 30 -10.14 -0.43 -1.39
C ALA A 30 -9.30 0.86 -1.46
N ILE A 31 -8.67 1.13 -2.61
CA ILE A 31 -7.91 2.37 -2.82
C ILE A 31 -8.84 3.59 -2.81
N ALA A 32 -10.01 3.51 -3.45
CA ALA A 32 -10.99 4.60 -3.48
C ALA A 32 -11.46 4.95 -2.07
N SER A 33 -11.82 3.96 -1.26
CA SER A 33 -12.19 4.16 0.15
C SER A 33 -11.08 4.83 0.94
N SER A 34 -9.84 4.35 0.79
CA SER A 34 -8.68 4.94 1.48
C SER A 34 -8.46 6.41 1.10
N VAL A 35 -8.60 6.77 -0.19
CA VAL A 35 -8.50 8.15 -0.67
C VAL A 35 -9.64 9.02 -0.13
N LEU A 36 -10.88 8.50 -0.10
CA LEU A 36 -12.03 9.21 0.47
C LEU A 36 -11.88 9.44 1.99
N GLU A 37 -11.19 8.54 2.68
CA GLU A 37 -10.80 8.68 4.09
C GLU A 37 -9.62 9.64 4.30
N GLY A 38 -9.08 10.23 3.23
CA GLY A 38 -8.00 11.23 3.27
C GLY A 38 -6.59 10.65 3.21
N SER A 39 -6.44 9.33 2.99
CA SER A 39 -5.13 8.70 2.80
C SER A 39 -4.60 8.95 1.39
N ARG A 40 -3.26 8.87 1.24
CA ARG A 40 -2.58 8.91 -0.06
C ARG A 40 -1.74 7.64 -0.21
N PRO A 41 -2.31 6.57 -0.79
CA PRO A 41 -1.59 5.32 -0.99
C PRO A 41 -0.39 5.55 -1.92
N ASP A 42 0.78 5.13 -1.49
CA ASP A 42 1.98 5.15 -2.32
C ASP A 42 2.08 3.87 -3.17
N ALA A 43 3.09 3.83 -4.05
CA ALA A 43 3.29 2.69 -4.95
C ALA A 43 3.50 1.38 -4.18
N VAL A 44 4.22 1.42 -3.05
CA VAL A 44 4.52 0.23 -2.23
C VAL A 44 3.24 -0.35 -1.61
N SER A 45 2.38 0.51 -1.06
CA SER A 45 1.09 0.11 -0.49
C SER A 45 0.17 -0.49 -1.56
N ILE A 46 0.14 0.11 -2.75
CA ILE A 46 -0.64 -0.38 -3.89
C ILE A 46 -0.12 -1.75 -4.35
N ASP A 47 1.19 -1.92 -4.48
CA ASP A 47 1.81 -3.18 -4.87
C ASP A 47 1.50 -4.29 -3.86
N LEU A 48 1.59 -3.98 -2.57
CA LEU A 48 1.30 -4.91 -1.50
C LEU A 48 -0.17 -5.37 -1.52
N LEU A 49 -1.10 -4.46 -1.77
CA LEU A 49 -2.52 -4.81 -1.92
C LEU A 49 -2.76 -5.67 -3.17
N VAL A 50 -2.07 -5.41 -4.28
CA VAL A 50 -2.19 -6.22 -5.50
C VAL A 50 -1.58 -7.61 -5.31
N GLU A 51 -0.45 -7.73 -4.61
CA GLU A 51 0.14 -9.02 -4.22
C GLU A 51 -0.83 -9.86 -3.39
N PHE A 52 -1.53 -9.23 -2.45
CA PHE A 52 -2.57 -9.89 -1.68
C PHE A 52 -3.75 -10.31 -2.57
N ALA A 53 -4.23 -9.41 -3.42
CA ALA A 53 -5.36 -9.67 -4.31
C ALA A 53 -5.08 -10.77 -5.36
N CYS A 54 -3.83 -10.95 -5.80
CA CYS A 54 -3.47 -12.07 -6.68
C CYS A 54 -3.18 -13.38 -5.95
N GLY A 55 -3.25 -13.39 -4.61
CA GLY A 55 -2.92 -14.56 -3.79
C GLY A 55 -1.44 -14.86 -3.69
N ALA A 56 -0.55 -13.93 -4.06
CA ALA A 56 0.90 -14.10 -3.90
C ALA A 56 1.33 -14.06 -2.43
N ILE A 57 0.54 -13.39 -1.58
CA ILE A 57 0.73 -13.34 -0.13
C ILE A 57 -0.58 -13.63 0.60
N THR A 58 -0.48 -14.15 1.82
CA THR A 58 -1.65 -14.36 2.68
C THR A 58 -2.06 -13.07 3.38
N ILE A 59 -3.26 -13.06 3.99
CA ILE A 59 -3.73 -11.91 4.78
C ILE A 59 -2.85 -11.65 6.01
N GLU A 60 -2.25 -12.69 6.60
CA GLU A 60 -1.32 -12.57 7.73
C GLU A 60 -0.03 -11.89 7.28
N GLN A 61 0.52 -12.28 6.13
CA GLN A 61 1.70 -11.66 5.54
C GLN A 61 1.45 -10.21 5.14
N TYR A 62 0.29 -9.93 4.54
CA TYR A 62 -0.16 -8.56 4.23
C TYR A 62 -0.19 -7.70 5.50
N ARG A 63 -0.88 -8.15 6.55
CA ARG A 63 -0.99 -7.43 7.83
C ARG A 63 0.37 -7.20 8.48
N ALA A 64 1.25 -8.20 8.47
CA ALA A 64 2.59 -8.08 9.03
C ALA A 64 3.41 -6.97 8.34
N ARG A 65 3.32 -6.88 7.01
CA ARG A 65 4.02 -5.84 6.22
C ARG A 65 3.43 -4.45 6.43
N VAL A 66 2.10 -4.32 6.45
CA VAL A 66 1.44 -3.04 6.76
C VAL A 66 1.83 -2.56 8.16
N LEU A 67 1.84 -3.44 9.16
CA LEU A 67 2.23 -3.08 10.52
C LEU A 67 3.73 -2.74 10.65
N ALA A 68 4.59 -3.37 9.86
CA ALA A 68 6.01 -3.06 9.83
C ALA A 68 6.28 -1.66 9.25
N ASP A 69 5.50 -1.27 8.23
CA ASP A 69 5.59 0.04 7.59
C ASP A 69 5.07 1.18 8.48
N VAL A 70 4.00 0.91 9.26
CA VAL A 70 3.43 1.87 10.22
C VAL A 70 4.33 2.10 11.44
N ARG A 71 5.21 1.16 11.81
CA ARG A 71 6.18 1.40 12.89
C ARG A 71 7.29 2.30 12.35
N PRO A 72 7.38 3.57 12.77
CA PRO A 72 8.54 4.36 12.41
C PRO A 72 9.76 3.67 12.99
N ARG A 73 10.84 3.71 12.22
CA ARG A 73 12.22 3.59 12.64
C ARG A 73 12.43 4.39 13.93
N ARG A 74 12.11 3.78 15.08
CA ARG A 74 12.54 4.25 16.39
C ARG A 74 14.00 3.85 16.44
N GLU A 75 14.83 4.60 15.70
CA GLU A 75 16.23 4.71 16.02
C GLU A 75 16.26 5.32 17.41
N ILE A 76 16.38 4.41 18.36
CA ILE A 76 16.89 4.67 19.68
C ILE A 76 18.27 5.30 19.41
N ASN A 77 18.32 6.64 19.42
CA ASN A 77 19.56 7.39 19.46
C ASN A 77 20.17 7.22 20.86
N GLU A 78 20.52 5.99 21.21
CA GLU A 78 21.43 5.65 22.30
C GLU A 78 22.84 5.58 21.74
N HIS A 79 23.29 6.68 21.11
CA HIS A 79 24.71 6.97 21.09
C HIS A 79 25.06 7.69 22.38
N SER A 80 25.09 6.88 23.44
CA SER A 80 26.01 7.06 24.56
C SER A 80 27.37 7.47 24.00
N ARG A 81 27.83 8.67 24.34
CA ARG A 81 29.26 8.95 24.44
C ARG A 81 29.55 9.56 25.80
N PRO A 82 30.61 9.08 26.47
CA PRO A 82 30.98 9.49 27.81
C PRO A 82 31.65 10.86 27.77
N ASN A 83 31.51 11.61 28.85
CA ASN A 83 32.54 12.50 29.40
C ASN A 83 32.32 12.64 30.90
#